data_AF-A0A7C3SYK9-F1
#
_entry.id   AF-A0A7C3SYK9-F1
#
_cell.length_a   1.000
_cell.length_b   1.000
_cell.length_c   1.000
_cell.angle_alpha   90.00
_cell.angle_beta   90.00
_cell.angle_gamma   90.00
#
_symmetry.space_group_name_H-M   'P 1'
#
loop_
_entity.id
_entity.type
_entity.pdbx_description
1 polymer ?
#
loop_
_entity_poly.entity_id
_entity_poly.type
_entity_poly.pdbx_seq_one_letter_code
_entity_poly.pdbx_strand_id
1 'polypeptide(L)'
;MDKREGGIGDGLFRRVEELIKVAVLLPKGMSDQEVEGLLRLLPPDTSRSMRALLAPRFRDVSLDFIRMIGGWVKEAREARAEGRKVVLVPFNFPPEIIYLFRNAVPLTSEVLTTLGVSVLEGQGERYWDYAMGLGIPDFLCSSSTIELGSVLTGRDFEPDIIVQSAPGACDANSKIHEFVSLHMGIPQVILEKPTDTGPRG
;
A
#
# COMPACT_ATOMS: atom_id res chain seq x y z
N MET A 1 -20.71 2.32 -18.29
CA MET A 1 -20.54 0.86 -18.51
C MET A 1 -20.47 0.22 -17.14
N ASP A 2 -21.51 -0.51 -16.77
CA ASP A 2 -21.74 -1.02 -15.42
C ASP A 2 -20.74 -2.15 -15.12
N LYS A 3 -19.76 -1.89 -14.23
CA LYS A 3 -18.69 -2.84 -13.84
C LYS A 3 -19.15 -3.73 -12.68
N ARG A 4 -20.26 -4.43 -12.85
CA ARG A 4 -20.65 -5.50 -11.92
C ARG A 4 -20.91 -6.76 -12.71
N GLU A 5 -19.90 -7.62 -12.76
CA GLU A 5 -20.01 -9.09 -12.68
C GLU A 5 -18.63 -9.71 -12.97
N GLY A 6 -18.20 -10.64 -12.11
CA GLY A 6 -16.95 -11.40 -12.24
C GLY A 6 -15.84 -11.02 -11.26
N GLY A 7 -15.70 -11.77 -10.16
CA GLY A 7 -14.44 -12.45 -9.83
C GLY A 7 -13.35 -11.79 -8.97
N ILE A 8 -13.35 -10.49 -8.66
CA ILE A 8 -12.29 -9.89 -7.81
C ILE A 8 -12.93 -9.03 -6.73
N GLY A 9 -12.72 -9.40 -5.46
CA GLY A 9 -13.22 -8.64 -4.30
C GLY A 9 -12.69 -7.20 -4.26
N ASP A 10 -13.10 -6.43 -3.25
CA ASP A 10 -12.64 -5.04 -3.03
C ASP A 10 -11.12 -4.87 -3.21
N GLY A 11 -10.72 -3.71 -3.69
CA GLY A 11 -9.31 -3.34 -3.84
C GLY A 11 -8.49 -3.37 -2.54
N LEU A 12 -7.18 -3.46 -2.69
CA LEU A 12 -6.20 -3.56 -1.62
C LEU A 12 -6.36 -2.45 -0.58
N PHE A 13 -6.37 -1.18 -1.02
CA PHE A 13 -6.45 -0.03 -0.11
C PHE A 13 -7.69 -0.11 0.77
N ARG A 14 -8.85 -0.37 0.17
CA ARG A 14 -10.12 -0.43 0.89
C ARG A 14 -10.11 -1.55 1.93
N ARG A 15 -9.63 -2.74 1.57
CA ARG A 15 -9.56 -3.87 2.50
C ARG A 15 -8.60 -3.60 3.66
N VAL A 16 -7.45 -2.99 3.37
CA VAL A 16 -6.47 -2.57 4.38
C VAL A 16 -7.09 -1.53 5.33
N GLU A 17 -7.77 -0.53 4.78
CA GLU A 17 -8.43 0.53 5.55
C GLU A 17 -9.43 -0.03 6.57
N GLU A 18 -10.31 -0.94 6.15
CA GLU A 18 -11.34 -1.51 7.02
C GLU A 18 -10.74 -2.27 8.21
N LEU A 19 -9.65 -3.03 8.01
CA LEU A 19 -8.99 -3.71 9.12
C LEU A 19 -8.24 -2.74 10.03
N ILE A 20 -7.59 -1.73 9.47
CA ILE A 20 -6.87 -0.73 10.26
C ILE A 20 -7.84 0.09 11.14
N LYS A 21 -9.04 0.41 10.65
CA LYS A 21 -10.09 1.07 11.47
C LYS A 21 -10.40 0.31 12.75
N VAL A 22 -10.40 -1.02 12.70
CA VAL A 22 -10.59 -1.86 13.89
C VAL A 22 -9.32 -1.85 14.75
N ALA A 23 -8.15 -2.01 14.14
CA ALA A 23 -6.88 -2.10 14.84
C ALA A 23 -6.54 -0.83 15.65
N VAL A 24 -6.90 0.36 15.17
CA VAL A 24 -6.66 1.63 15.90
C VAL A 24 -7.48 1.77 17.18
N LEU A 25 -8.55 0.99 17.34
CA LEU A 25 -9.41 0.99 18.53
C LEU A 25 -8.86 0.11 19.66
N LEU A 26 -7.81 -0.67 19.40
CA LEU A 26 -7.22 -1.53 20.43
C LEU A 26 -6.63 -0.68 21.58
N PRO A 27 -6.99 -0.98 22.84
CA PRO A 27 -6.48 -0.24 23.99
C PRO A 27 -5.02 -0.59 24.28
N LYS A 28 -4.29 0.36 24.89
CA LYS A 28 -2.98 0.07 25.49
C LYS A 28 -3.15 -0.74 26.78
N GLY A 29 -2.07 -1.39 27.22
CA GLY A 29 -2.05 -2.11 28.50
C GLY A 29 -2.86 -3.41 28.53
N MET A 30 -3.23 -3.96 27.38
CA MET A 30 -3.85 -5.29 27.30
C MET A 30 -2.93 -6.34 27.94
N SER A 31 -3.53 -7.25 28.71
CA SER A 31 -2.88 -8.45 29.24
C SER A 31 -2.56 -9.46 28.13
N ASP A 32 -1.65 -10.40 28.43
CA ASP A 32 -1.31 -11.47 27.49
C ASP A 32 -2.51 -12.39 27.18
N GLN A 33 -3.41 -12.56 28.14
CA GLN A 33 -4.64 -13.33 27.96
C GLN A 33 -5.61 -12.63 27.00
N GLU A 34 -5.77 -11.31 27.11
CA GLU A 34 -6.61 -10.53 26.19
C GLU A 34 -6.05 -10.56 24.77
N VAL A 35 -4.73 -10.40 24.61
CA VAL A 35 -4.08 -10.48 23.30
C VAL A 35 -4.20 -11.88 22.70
N GLU A 36 -3.95 -12.93 23.46
CA GLU A 36 -4.10 -14.30 22.95
C GLU A 36 -5.57 -14.60 22.58
N GLY A 37 -6.54 -14.10 23.35
CA GLY A 37 -7.96 -14.18 23.00
C GLY A 37 -8.27 -13.48 21.68
N LEU A 38 -7.77 -12.26 21.47
CA LEU A 38 -7.91 -11.51 20.24
C LEU A 38 -7.31 -12.25 19.03
N LEU A 39 -6.09 -12.76 19.17
CA LEU A 39 -5.36 -13.44 18.09
C LEU A 39 -6.07 -14.71 17.59
N ARG A 40 -6.89 -15.35 18.42
CA ARG A 40 -7.70 -16.53 18.04
C ARG A 40 -8.93 -16.20 17.20
N LEU A 41 -9.37 -14.93 17.22
CA LEU A 41 -10.49 -14.47 16.40
C LEU A 41 -10.05 -14.03 15.00
N LEU A 42 -8.74 -13.81 14.79
CA LEU A 42 -8.18 -13.37 13.52
C LEU A 42 -7.91 -14.56 12.58
N PRO A 43 -8.02 -14.36 11.26
CA PRO A 43 -7.54 -15.35 10.28
C PRO A 43 -6.07 -15.72 10.51
N PRO A 44 -5.62 -16.93 10.13
CA PRO A 44 -4.27 -17.40 10.43
C PRO A 44 -3.14 -16.48 9.95
N ASP A 45 -3.26 -15.91 8.74
CA ASP A 45 -2.26 -14.98 8.18
C ASP A 45 -2.15 -13.70 9.03
N THR A 46 -3.29 -13.06 9.27
CA THR A 46 -3.39 -11.85 10.09
C THR A 46 -2.93 -12.10 11.53
N SER A 47 -3.33 -13.24 12.11
CA SER A 47 -2.97 -13.63 13.48
C SER A 47 -1.47 -13.76 13.66
N ARG A 48 -0.75 -14.33 12.70
CA ARG A 48 0.72 -14.45 12.73
C ARG A 48 1.40 -13.09 12.76
N SER A 49 1.02 -12.19 11.86
CA SER A 49 1.59 -10.82 11.81
C SER A 49 1.25 -10.02 13.06
N MET A 50 0.00 -10.09 13.52
CA MET A 50 -0.45 -9.38 14.73
C MET A 50 0.21 -9.93 16.00
N ARG A 51 0.52 -11.24 16.06
CA ARG A 51 1.26 -11.82 17.18
C ARG A 51 2.63 -11.21 17.33
N ALA A 52 3.32 -10.98 16.22
CA ALA A 52 4.60 -10.28 16.23
C ALA A 52 4.41 -8.85 16.75
N LEU A 53 3.50 -8.07 16.16
CA LEU A 53 3.26 -6.67 16.57
C LEU A 53 2.79 -6.52 18.03
N LEU A 54 2.01 -7.45 18.56
CA LEU A 54 1.46 -7.37 19.92
C LEU A 54 2.30 -8.10 20.98
N ALA A 55 3.56 -8.43 20.66
CA ALA A 55 4.44 -9.07 21.62
C ALA A 55 4.63 -8.20 22.88
N PRO A 56 4.73 -8.81 24.09
CA PRO A 56 4.66 -8.07 25.35
C PRO A 56 5.66 -6.91 25.48
N ARG A 57 6.87 -7.08 24.95
CA ARG A 57 7.97 -6.10 25.07
C ARG A 57 7.71 -4.78 24.34
N PHE A 58 6.90 -4.78 23.28
CA PHE A 58 6.73 -3.61 22.41
C PHE A 58 5.27 -3.32 22.03
N ARG A 59 4.31 -4.06 22.61
CA ARG A 59 2.86 -3.94 22.36
C ARG A 59 2.37 -2.50 22.30
N ASP A 60 2.62 -1.70 23.33
CA ASP A 60 2.09 -0.31 23.38
C ASP A 60 2.70 0.59 22.31
N VAL A 61 3.98 0.40 21.98
CA VAL A 61 4.68 1.11 20.91
C VAL A 61 4.13 0.68 19.55
N SER A 62 3.89 -0.61 19.36
CA SER A 62 3.27 -1.13 18.14
C SER A 62 1.83 -0.63 17.97
N LEU A 63 1.06 -0.45 19.05
CA LEU A 63 -0.26 0.18 18.97
C LEU A 63 -0.16 1.66 18.56
N ASP A 64 0.85 2.40 19.02
CA ASP A 64 1.09 3.77 18.54
C ASP A 64 1.49 3.80 17.06
N PHE A 65 2.33 2.87 16.62
CA PHE A 65 2.66 2.69 15.21
C PHE A 65 1.42 2.38 14.36
N ILE A 66 0.54 1.48 14.82
CA ILE A 66 -0.73 1.18 14.15
C ILE A 66 -1.62 2.42 14.04
N ARG A 67 -1.70 3.26 15.08
CA ARG A 67 -2.45 4.53 15.03
C ARG A 67 -1.84 5.53 14.04
N MET A 68 -0.52 5.62 13.97
CA MET A 68 0.19 6.44 12.99
C MET A 68 -0.14 5.99 11.56
N ILE A 69 -0.04 4.69 11.28
CA ILE A 69 -0.42 4.11 9.98
C ILE A 69 -1.91 4.34 9.69
N GLY A 70 -2.78 4.22 10.69
CA GLY A 70 -4.20 4.52 10.56
C GLY A 70 -4.47 5.97 10.21
N GLY A 71 -3.69 6.91 10.76
CA GLY A 71 -3.71 8.32 10.35
C GLY A 71 -3.34 8.50 8.89
N TRP A 72 -2.29 7.82 8.42
CA TRP A 72 -1.81 7.89 7.03
C TRP A 72 -2.83 7.34 6.02
N VAL A 73 -3.43 6.16 6.28
CA VAL A 73 -4.49 5.61 5.40
C VAL A 73 -5.72 6.52 5.41
N LYS A 74 -6.09 7.01 6.60
CA LYS A 74 -7.24 7.92 6.78
C LYS A 74 -7.05 9.22 5.97
N GLU A 75 -5.86 9.80 5.99
CA GLU A 75 -5.54 11.03 5.24
C GLU A 75 -5.74 10.84 3.74
N ALA A 76 -5.27 9.73 3.16
CA ALA A 76 -5.46 9.45 1.74
C ALA A 76 -6.94 9.32 1.35
N ARG A 77 -7.75 8.65 2.18
CA ARG A 77 -9.20 8.58 1.97
C ARG A 77 -9.85 9.96 2.06
N GLU A 78 -9.54 10.73 3.11
CA GLU A 78 -10.14 12.05 3.35
C GLU A 78 -9.76 13.04 2.25
N ALA A 79 -8.49 13.04 1.83
CA ALA A 79 -8.03 13.83 0.70
C ALA A 79 -8.90 13.59 -0.54
N ARG A 80 -9.16 12.32 -0.88
CA ARG A 80 -10.03 12.00 -2.02
C ARG A 80 -11.47 12.48 -1.82
N ALA A 81 -12.03 12.29 -0.61
CA ALA A 81 -13.39 12.74 -0.29
C ALA A 81 -13.54 14.27 -0.36
N GLU A 82 -12.47 15.00 -0.04
CA GLU A 82 -12.39 16.47 -0.10
C GLU A 82 -12.04 17.01 -1.49
N GLY A 83 -11.82 16.14 -2.48
CA GLY A 83 -11.42 16.53 -3.83
C GLY A 83 -9.95 16.95 -3.96
N ARG A 84 -9.12 16.68 -2.94
CA ARG A 84 -7.66 16.76 -3.04
C ARG A 84 -7.13 15.60 -3.89
N LYS A 85 -5.94 15.82 -4.45
CA LYS A 85 -5.24 14.87 -5.31
C LYS A 85 -4.43 13.88 -4.49
N VAL A 86 -4.51 12.60 -4.84
CA VAL A 86 -3.67 11.59 -4.23
C VAL A 86 -2.64 11.12 -5.23
N VAL A 87 -1.38 11.32 -4.85
CA VAL A 87 -0.22 11.04 -5.70
C VAL A 87 0.42 9.74 -5.24
N LEU A 88 0.38 8.72 -6.08
CA LEU A 88 1.04 7.47 -5.80
C LEU A 88 2.55 7.63 -6.01
N VAL A 89 3.34 7.32 -4.98
CA VAL A 89 4.79 7.48 -5.00
C VAL A 89 5.49 6.19 -4.55
N PRO A 90 6.69 5.88 -5.03
CA PRO A 90 7.48 4.77 -4.51
C PRO A 90 8.17 5.14 -3.20
N PHE A 91 8.60 4.14 -2.42
CA PHE A 91 9.27 4.35 -1.11
C PHE A 91 10.56 5.18 -1.18
N ASN A 92 11.18 5.29 -2.36
CA ASN A 92 12.42 6.04 -2.55
C ASN A 92 12.20 7.50 -2.98
N PHE A 93 10.94 7.94 -3.08
CA PHE A 93 10.57 9.31 -3.38
C PHE A 93 10.48 10.14 -2.09
N PRO A 94 10.96 11.41 -2.05
CA PRO A 94 10.79 12.31 -0.91
C PRO A 94 9.33 12.85 -0.83
N PRO A 95 8.46 12.31 0.05
CA PRO A 95 7.04 12.66 0.09
C PRO A 95 6.79 14.15 0.38
N GLU A 96 7.74 14.85 1.00
CA GLU A 96 7.68 16.29 1.30
C GLU A 96 7.42 17.14 0.06
N ILE A 97 7.89 16.70 -1.12
CA ILE A 97 7.64 17.40 -2.38
C ILE A 97 6.14 17.48 -2.68
N ILE A 98 5.37 16.42 -2.38
CA ILE A 98 3.91 16.43 -2.60
C ILE A 98 3.22 17.37 -1.61
N TYR A 99 3.70 17.41 -0.36
CA TYR A 99 3.15 18.32 0.66
C TYR A 99 3.39 19.80 0.38
N LEU A 100 4.25 20.16 -0.59
CA LEU A 100 4.35 21.54 -1.09
C LEU A 100 3.05 21.99 -1.79
N PHE A 101 2.28 21.05 -2.32
CA PHE A 101 0.99 21.31 -2.96
C PHE A 101 -0.13 21.19 -1.93
N ARG A 102 -0.79 22.30 -1.61
CA ARG A 102 -1.87 22.36 -0.60
C ARG A 102 -3.02 21.36 -0.84
N ASN A 103 -3.26 21.02 -2.11
CA ASN A 103 -4.34 20.16 -2.55
C ASN A 103 -3.87 18.75 -2.94
N ALA A 104 -2.70 18.30 -2.48
CA ALA A 104 -2.22 16.94 -2.75
C ALA A 104 -1.78 16.21 -1.47
N VAL A 105 -1.79 14.88 -1.50
CA VAL A 105 -1.18 14.01 -0.48
C VAL A 105 -0.42 12.85 -1.15
N PRO A 106 0.74 12.44 -0.61
CA PRO A 106 1.45 11.27 -1.10
C PRO A 106 0.85 9.98 -0.53
N LEU A 107 0.76 8.95 -1.37
CA LEU A 107 0.42 7.59 -0.98
C LEU A 107 1.50 6.65 -1.50
N THR A 108 2.23 6.01 -0.60
CA THR A 108 3.34 5.12 -0.96
C THR A 108 2.85 3.71 -1.32
N SER A 109 3.12 3.28 -2.56
CA SER A 109 2.64 1.99 -3.09
C SER A 109 3.17 0.79 -2.31
N GLU A 110 4.47 0.76 -2.02
CA GLU A 110 5.07 -0.37 -1.31
C GLU A 110 4.60 -0.50 0.13
N VAL A 111 4.27 0.62 0.79
CA VAL A 111 3.70 0.61 2.14
C VAL A 111 2.31 -0.02 2.10
N LEU A 112 1.47 0.28 1.11
CA LEU A 112 0.17 -0.38 0.95
C LEU A 112 0.32 -1.89 0.72
N THR A 113 1.27 -2.30 -0.12
CA THR A 113 1.56 -3.74 -0.29
C THR A 113 1.98 -4.36 1.03
N THR A 114 2.90 -3.75 1.78
CA THR A 114 3.35 -4.25 3.08
C THR A 114 2.17 -4.40 4.05
N LEU A 115 1.28 -3.43 4.12
CA LEU A 115 0.07 -3.53 4.93
C LEU A 115 -0.81 -4.68 4.45
N GLY A 116 -1.08 -4.76 3.15
CA GLY A 116 -1.83 -5.83 2.50
C GLY A 116 -1.38 -7.23 2.88
N VAL A 117 -0.09 -7.52 2.64
CA VAL A 117 0.48 -8.85 2.91
C VAL A 117 0.58 -9.16 4.40
N SER A 118 0.59 -8.13 5.25
CA SER A 118 0.68 -8.30 6.70
C SER A 118 -0.68 -8.50 7.36
N VAL A 119 -1.73 -7.81 6.90
CA VAL A 119 -3.01 -7.72 7.61
C VAL A 119 -4.14 -8.49 6.94
N LEU A 120 -4.06 -8.76 5.64
CA LEU A 120 -5.15 -9.41 4.90
C LEU A 120 -4.99 -10.93 4.84
N GLU A 121 -6.11 -11.62 5.00
CA GLU A 121 -6.22 -13.03 4.60
C GLU A 121 -6.06 -13.17 3.08
N GLY A 122 -5.24 -14.16 2.68
CA GLY A 122 -4.83 -14.34 1.29
C GLY A 122 -3.90 -13.23 0.78
N GLN A 123 -3.41 -12.36 1.68
CA GLN A 123 -2.36 -11.38 1.43
C GLN A 123 -2.60 -10.56 0.16
N GLY A 124 -1.60 -10.49 -0.73
CA GLY A 124 -1.65 -9.79 -2.01
C GLY A 124 -1.84 -10.68 -3.23
N GLU A 125 -1.94 -12.00 -3.06
CA GLU A 125 -1.88 -12.99 -4.15
C GLU A 125 -2.91 -12.72 -5.26
N ARG A 126 -4.14 -12.33 -4.89
CA ARG A 126 -5.20 -12.03 -5.88
C ARG A 126 -4.85 -10.87 -6.83
N TYR A 127 -4.07 -9.90 -6.36
CA TYR A 127 -3.68 -8.73 -7.16
C TYR A 127 -2.46 -9.06 -8.01
N TRP A 128 -1.57 -9.86 -7.46
CA TRP A 128 -0.44 -10.46 -8.16
C TRP A 128 -0.91 -11.35 -9.33
N ASP A 129 -1.83 -12.28 -9.08
CA ASP A 129 -2.42 -13.14 -10.10
C ASP A 129 -3.13 -12.34 -11.20
N TYR A 130 -3.85 -11.28 -10.82
CA TYR A 130 -4.49 -10.39 -11.78
C TYR A 130 -3.47 -9.69 -12.68
N ALA A 131 -2.41 -9.12 -12.09
CA ALA A 131 -1.31 -8.51 -12.82
C ALA A 131 -0.65 -9.52 -13.79
N MET A 132 -0.35 -10.73 -13.32
CA MET A 132 0.20 -11.79 -14.18
C MET A 132 -0.75 -12.17 -15.32
N GLY A 133 -2.06 -12.21 -15.06
CA GLY A 133 -3.09 -12.44 -16.08
C GLY A 133 -3.12 -11.37 -17.19
N LEU A 134 -2.59 -10.18 -16.91
CA LEU A 134 -2.41 -9.10 -17.89
C LEU A 134 -1.06 -9.15 -18.63
N GLY A 135 -0.23 -10.16 -18.34
CA GLY A 135 1.08 -10.38 -18.97
C GLY A 135 2.27 -9.79 -18.21
N ILE A 136 2.08 -9.35 -16.97
CA ILE A 136 3.17 -8.89 -16.10
C ILE A 136 4.00 -10.11 -15.64
N PRO A 137 5.34 -10.12 -15.84
CA PRO A 137 6.15 -11.28 -15.47
C PRO A 137 6.19 -11.59 -13.97
N ASP A 138 6.26 -12.88 -13.63
CA ASP A 138 6.28 -13.41 -12.26
C ASP A 138 7.60 -13.20 -11.51
N PHE A 139 8.66 -12.82 -12.20
CA PHE A 139 9.96 -12.48 -11.60
C PHE A 139 10.07 -10.99 -11.19
N LEU A 140 9.02 -10.19 -11.34
CA LEU A 140 9.00 -8.80 -10.90
C LEU A 140 8.86 -8.68 -9.37
N CYS A 141 9.09 -7.49 -8.83
CA CYS A 141 9.00 -7.26 -7.40
C CYS A 141 7.55 -7.32 -6.91
N SER A 142 7.23 -8.24 -5.99
CA SER A 142 5.91 -8.33 -5.34
C SER A 142 5.47 -7.05 -4.66
N SER A 143 6.41 -6.27 -4.12
CA SER A 143 6.11 -5.02 -3.44
C SER A 143 5.39 -4.01 -4.34
N SER A 144 5.85 -3.82 -5.58
CA SER A 144 5.19 -2.91 -6.52
C SER A 144 4.06 -3.60 -7.28
N THR A 145 4.20 -4.87 -7.65
CA THR A 145 3.19 -5.59 -8.45
C THR A 145 1.89 -5.83 -7.69
N ILE A 146 1.90 -6.05 -6.37
CA ILE A 146 0.65 -6.28 -5.61
C ILE A 146 -0.20 -5.02 -5.55
N GLU A 147 0.35 -3.87 -5.15
CA GLU A 147 -0.41 -2.62 -5.07
C GLU A 147 -0.84 -2.13 -6.46
N LEU A 148 0.07 -2.09 -7.42
CA LEU A 148 -0.27 -1.66 -8.78
C LEU A 148 -1.17 -2.68 -9.50
N GLY A 149 -1.03 -3.97 -9.18
CA GLY A 149 -1.97 -5.02 -9.57
C GLY A 149 -3.37 -4.77 -9.04
N SER A 150 -3.48 -4.23 -7.82
CA SER A 150 -4.76 -3.80 -7.25
C SER A 150 -5.34 -2.60 -8.00
N VAL A 151 -4.52 -1.58 -8.32
CA VAL A 151 -4.95 -0.44 -9.15
C VAL A 151 -5.48 -0.92 -10.51
N LEU A 152 -4.79 -1.86 -11.15
CA LEU A 152 -5.20 -2.44 -12.44
C LEU A 152 -6.58 -3.09 -12.42
N THR A 153 -7.07 -3.56 -11.27
CA THR A 153 -8.43 -4.12 -11.18
C THR A 153 -9.52 -3.08 -11.45
N GLY A 154 -9.20 -1.78 -11.30
CA GLY A 154 -10.16 -0.69 -11.37
C GLY A 154 -11.26 -0.76 -10.30
N ARG A 155 -11.04 -1.53 -9.23
CA ARG A 155 -11.94 -1.69 -8.07
C ARG A 155 -11.32 -1.16 -6.78
N ASP A 156 -10.11 -0.61 -6.87
CA ASP A 156 -9.39 -0.06 -5.73
C ASP A 156 -9.36 1.47 -5.73
N PHE A 157 -8.63 2.01 -4.76
CA PHE A 157 -8.11 3.35 -4.76
C PHE A 157 -7.32 3.65 -6.06
N GLU A 158 -7.92 4.39 -6.98
CA GLU A 158 -7.24 4.90 -8.18
C GLU A 158 -6.53 6.22 -7.86
N PRO A 159 -5.20 6.34 -8.05
CA PRO A 159 -4.46 7.58 -7.81
C PRO A 159 -4.68 8.60 -8.95
N ASP A 160 -4.55 9.89 -8.64
CA ASP A 160 -4.67 10.97 -9.64
C ASP A 160 -3.41 11.13 -10.49
N ILE A 161 -2.24 10.81 -9.91
CA ILE A 161 -0.92 10.91 -10.53
C ILE A 161 -0.07 9.75 -10.01
N ILE A 162 0.75 9.17 -10.88
CA ILE A 162 1.80 8.22 -10.50
C ILE A 162 3.16 8.90 -10.63
N VAL A 163 3.97 8.87 -9.58
CA VAL A 163 5.38 9.27 -9.64
C VAL A 163 6.23 8.02 -9.81
N GLN A 164 7.18 8.06 -10.73
CA GLN A 164 8.22 7.04 -10.89
C GLN A 164 9.57 7.66 -10.57
N SER A 165 10.17 7.29 -9.44
CA SER A 165 11.52 7.75 -9.04
C SER A 165 12.55 6.63 -8.94
N ALA A 166 12.29 5.53 -9.65
CA ALA A 166 13.21 4.41 -9.75
C ALA A 166 13.86 4.17 -11.13
N PRO A 167 13.79 5.04 -12.17
CA PRO A 167 14.57 4.82 -13.39
C PRO A 167 16.06 4.60 -13.04
N GLY A 168 16.65 3.53 -13.57
CA GLY A 168 18.05 3.16 -13.31
C GLY A 168 18.35 2.56 -11.93
N ALA A 169 17.42 2.64 -10.97
CA ALA A 169 17.60 2.09 -9.61
C ALA A 169 16.80 0.79 -9.39
N CYS A 170 15.60 0.67 -9.95
CA CYS A 170 14.80 -0.54 -9.91
C CYS A 170 13.96 -0.67 -11.18
N ASP A 171 14.36 -1.60 -12.05
CA ASP A 171 13.67 -1.85 -13.32
C ASP A 171 12.25 -2.36 -13.12
N ALA A 172 12.06 -3.24 -12.14
CA ALA A 172 10.74 -3.81 -11.85
C ALA A 172 9.74 -2.72 -11.46
N ASN A 173 10.10 -1.87 -10.49
CA ASN A 173 9.30 -0.72 -10.08
C ASN A 173 9.03 0.21 -11.27
N SER A 174 10.08 0.59 -12.00
CA SER A 174 9.97 1.47 -13.16
C SER A 174 8.95 0.98 -14.19
N LYS A 175 9.04 -0.30 -14.56
CA LYS A 175 8.21 -0.87 -15.62
C LYS A 175 6.77 -1.07 -15.20
N ILE A 176 6.51 -1.46 -13.96
CA ILE A 176 5.12 -1.63 -13.52
C ILE A 176 4.40 -0.28 -13.39
N HIS A 177 5.07 0.78 -12.92
CA HIS A 177 4.47 2.13 -12.85
C HIS A 177 4.14 2.67 -14.25
N GLU A 178 5.05 2.48 -15.21
CA GLU A 178 4.83 2.82 -16.62
C GLU A 178 3.65 2.03 -17.21
N PHE A 179 3.60 0.71 -16.99
CA PHE A 179 2.53 -0.15 -17.47
C PHE A 179 1.17 0.28 -16.91
N VAL A 180 1.05 0.50 -15.60
CA VAL A 180 -0.21 0.92 -14.98
C VAL A 180 -0.63 2.30 -15.45
N SER A 181 0.29 3.26 -15.55
CA SER A 181 0.00 4.59 -16.10
C SER A 181 -0.63 4.50 -17.49
N LEU A 182 -0.01 3.75 -18.41
CA LEU A 182 -0.49 3.62 -19.78
C LEU A 182 -1.80 2.84 -19.86
N HIS A 183 -1.93 1.76 -19.08
CA HIS A 183 -3.11 0.90 -19.10
C HIS A 183 -4.35 1.58 -18.52
N MET A 184 -4.16 2.37 -17.45
CA MET A 184 -5.26 3.03 -16.73
C MET A 184 -5.50 4.47 -17.20
N GLY A 185 -4.61 5.03 -18.02
CA GLY A 185 -4.67 6.43 -18.45
C GLY A 185 -4.37 7.44 -17.32
N ILE A 186 -3.59 7.02 -16.32
CA ILE A 186 -3.22 7.86 -15.18
C ILE A 186 -1.94 8.65 -15.54
N PRO A 187 -1.89 9.99 -15.37
CA PRO A 187 -0.69 10.78 -15.62
C PRO A 187 0.52 10.28 -14.82
N GLN A 188 1.65 10.16 -15.50
CA GLN A 188 2.93 9.77 -14.89
C GLN A 188 3.92 10.92 -14.88
N VAL A 189 4.62 11.10 -13.75
CA VAL A 189 5.76 11.98 -13.60
C VAL A 189 7.00 11.15 -13.33
N ILE A 190 8.01 11.25 -14.19
CA ILE A 190 9.28 10.55 -14.03
C ILE A 190 10.28 11.49 -13.35
N LEU A 191 10.79 11.08 -12.19
CA LEU A 191 11.87 11.76 -11.49
C LEU A 191 13.13 10.91 -11.61
N GLU A 192 14.03 11.30 -12.49
CA GLU A 192 15.31 10.62 -12.65
C GLU A 192 16.23 10.95 -11.46
N LYS A 193 16.75 9.90 -10.81
CA LYS A 193 17.82 10.03 -9.82
C LYS A 193 19.14 9.65 -10.52
N PRO A 194 20.01 10.64 -10.82
CA PRO A 194 21.28 10.32 -11.46
C PRO A 194 22.13 9.44 -10.55
N THR A 195 22.94 8.57 -11.16
CA THR A 195 24.02 7.88 -10.46
C THR A 195 25.05 8.90 -9.98
N ASP A 196 25.74 8.62 -8.87
CA ASP A 196 26.75 9.55 -8.40
C ASP A 196 27.96 9.51 -9.38
N THR A 197 28.37 10.67 -9.86
CA THR A 197 29.45 10.76 -10.85
C THR A 197 30.81 10.95 -10.17
N GLY A 198 30.85 10.88 -8.83
CA GLY A 198 32.05 11.02 -8.02
C GLY A 198 32.86 9.72 -7.92
N PRO A 199 33.96 9.74 -7.15
CA PRO A 199 34.85 8.59 -7.00
C PRO A 199 34.20 7.35 -6.35
N ARG A 200 33.01 7.48 -5.77
CA ARG A 200 32.25 6.40 -5.15
C ARG A 200 31.25 5.73 -6.12
N GLY A 201 31.04 6.32 -7.31
CA GLY A 201 29.97 5.99 -8.26
C GLY A 201 28.61 6.48 -7.80
#